data_AF-A0A914KPJ1-F1
#
_entry.id   AF-A0A914KPJ1-F1
#
_cell.length_a   1.000
_cell.length_b   1.000
_cell.length_c   1.000
_cell.angle_alpha   90.00
_cell.angle_beta   90.00
_cell.angle_gamma   90.00
#
_symmetry.space_group_name_H-M   'P 1'
#
loop_
_entity.id
_entity.type
_entity.pdbx_description
1 polymer ?
#
loop_
_entity_poly.entity_id
_entity_poly.type
_entity_poly.pdbx_seq_one_letter_code
_entity_poly.pdbx_strand_id
1 'polypeptide(L)'
;MLSVLVLINLFFLLCLARIAATGEPPTISEHPLDILVAKDDPATLRCEAEGEGVEITWYKDSEPVKVGNGHRLLLPDGSLLLLKVKSGGPDSDAGVYYCVAKNKFGEVRSQEANLRVAMLREEFRINPHSVQALIGNRVTLDCLPPKGFPEPVVSWRKDERELNTQNNEKYQLLDSGNLVVENVCFF
;
A
#
# COMPACT_ATOMS: atom_id res chain seq x y z
N MET A 1 72.00 30.30 -5.81
CA MET A 1 70.88 31.21 -5.45
C MET A 1 69.74 31.26 -6.47
N LEU A 2 69.75 30.50 -7.58
CA LEU A 2 68.62 30.44 -8.54
C LEU A 2 67.66 29.24 -8.36
N SER A 3 67.98 28.23 -7.53
CA SER A 3 67.13 27.03 -7.40
C SER A 3 65.96 27.18 -6.43
N VAL A 4 65.99 28.15 -5.52
CA VAL A 4 64.95 28.33 -4.48
C VAL A 4 63.76 29.14 -5.02
N LEU A 5 63.97 30.10 -5.92
CA LEU A 5 62.89 30.90 -6.53
C LEU A 5 62.03 30.11 -7.52
N VAL A 6 62.59 29.08 -8.18
CA VAL A 6 61.84 28.21 -9.11
C VAL A 6 60.92 27.24 -8.35
N LEU A 7 61.35 26.76 -7.19
CA LEU A 7 60.54 25.89 -6.32
C LEU A 7 59.37 26.63 -5.65
N ILE A 8 59.56 27.90 -5.28
CA ILE A 8 58.49 28.74 -4.71
C ILE A 8 57.43 29.07 -5.76
N ASN A 9 57.82 29.26 -7.03
CA ASN A 9 56.89 29.49 -8.14
C ASN A 9 56.17 28.21 -8.62
N LEU A 10 56.77 27.02 -8.46
CA LEU A 10 56.07 25.75 -8.70
C LEU A 10 55.08 25.39 -7.58
N PHE A 11 55.29 25.88 -6.35
CA PHE A 11 54.34 25.67 -5.25
C PHE A 11 53.10 26.56 -5.38
N PHE A 12 53.21 27.73 -6.02
CA PHE A 12 52.07 28.61 -6.32
C PHE A 12 51.18 28.11 -7.47
N LEU A 13 51.71 27.27 -8.38
CA LEU A 13 50.97 26.68 -9.50
C LEU A 13 50.30 25.32 -9.16
N LEU A 14 50.55 24.76 -7.97
CA LEU A 14 49.83 23.59 -7.45
C LEU A 14 48.71 23.99 -6.46
N CYS A 15 48.33 25.26 -6.41
CA CYS A 15 47.00 25.62 -5.95
C CYS A 15 46.01 25.34 -7.09
N LEU A 16 45.93 24.07 -7.52
CA LEU A 16 44.74 23.56 -8.19
C LEU A 16 43.65 23.66 -7.12
N ALA A 17 42.97 24.80 -7.08
CA ALA A 17 41.70 24.91 -6.41
C ALA A 17 40.92 23.67 -6.79
N ARG A 18 40.70 22.76 -5.84
CA ARG A 18 39.68 21.73 -6.01
C ARG A 18 38.42 22.52 -6.22
N ILE A 19 37.97 22.64 -7.47
CA ILE A 19 36.64 23.13 -7.76
C ILE A 19 35.74 22.13 -7.05
N ALA A 20 35.24 22.49 -5.87
CA ALA A 20 34.15 21.76 -5.26
C ALA A 20 33.03 21.82 -6.30
N ALA A 21 32.61 20.67 -6.80
CA ALA A 21 31.47 20.62 -7.70
C ALA A 21 30.31 21.34 -6.99
N THR A 22 29.81 22.42 -7.56
CA THR A 22 28.64 23.13 -7.03
C THR A 22 27.42 22.29 -7.38
N GLY A 23 26.75 21.72 -6.40
CA GLY A 23 25.48 21.04 -6.64
C GLY A 23 24.70 20.84 -5.35
N GLU A 24 23.48 20.36 -5.52
CA GLU A 24 22.46 20.34 -4.47
C GLU A 24 22.07 18.89 -4.12
N PRO A 25 21.69 18.64 -2.86
CA PRO A 25 21.05 17.39 -2.47
C PRO A 25 19.80 17.11 -3.33
N PRO A 26 19.36 15.85 -3.42
CA PRO A 26 18.15 15.51 -4.15
C PRO A 26 16.92 16.19 -3.51
N THR A 27 15.87 16.37 -4.30
CA THR A 27 14.55 16.80 -3.81
C THR A 27 13.53 15.72 -4.13
N ILE A 28 12.68 15.36 -3.17
CA ILE A 28 11.57 14.42 -3.44
C ILE A 28 10.48 15.18 -4.21
N SER A 29 10.15 14.73 -5.41
CA SER A 29 9.11 15.31 -6.27
C SER A 29 7.75 14.62 -6.09
N GLU A 30 7.74 13.31 -5.80
CA GLU A 30 6.54 12.55 -5.44
C GLU A 30 6.77 11.78 -4.13
N HIS A 31 5.91 12.02 -3.15
CA HIS A 31 5.90 11.27 -1.90
C HIS A 31 4.99 10.04 -2.01
N PRO A 32 5.34 8.92 -1.34
CA PRO A 32 4.47 7.77 -1.31
C PRO A 32 3.18 8.06 -0.54
N LEU A 33 2.12 7.34 -0.89
CA LEU A 33 0.82 7.44 -0.26
C LEU A 33 0.43 6.11 0.39
N ASP A 34 -0.41 6.19 1.42
CA ASP A 34 -1.04 5.02 2.04
C ASP A 34 -1.80 4.21 0.99
N ILE A 35 -1.61 2.89 1.02
CA ILE A 35 -2.31 1.97 0.12
C ILE A 35 -2.92 0.81 0.89
N LEU A 36 -4.08 0.36 0.39
CA LEU A 36 -4.75 -0.86 0.82
C LEU A 36 -4.84 -1.79 -0.37
N VAL A 37 -4.17 -2.94 -0.31
CA VAL A 37 -4.09 -3.88 -1.43
C VAL A 37 -4.47 -5.28 -0.96
N ALA A 38 -5.22 -6.02 -1.78
CA ALA A 38 -5.53 -7.40 -1.44
C ALA A 38 -4.25 -8.26 -1.41
N LYS A 39 -4.25 -9.27 -0.54
CA LYS A 39 -3.20 -10.28 -0.57
C LYS A 39 -3.12 -10.88 -1.97
N ASP A 40 -1.91 -11.13 -2.43
CA ASP A 40 -1.58 -11.74 -3.71
C ASP A 40 -1.75 -10.83 -4.95
N ASP A 41 -2.39 -9.66 -4.80
CA ASP A 41 -2.45 -8.65 -5.85
C ASP A 41 -1.14 -7.86 -5.95
N PRO A 42 -0.82 -7.29 -7.12
CA PRO A 42 0.32 -6.41 -7.27
C PRO A 42 0.07 -5.03 -6.64
N ALA A 43 1.13 -4.37 -6.20
CA ALA A 43 1.08 -3.02 -5.64
C ALA A 43 2.30 -2.19 -6.06
N THR A 44 2.15 -0.88 -6.11
CA THR A 44 3.29 0.03 -6.36
C THR A 44 3.25 1.17 -5.36
N LEU A 45 4.33 1.31 -4.59
CA LEU A 45 4.59 2.51 -3.80
C LEU A 45 5.45 3.45 -4.64
N ARG A 46 4.90 4.63 -4.95
CA ARG A 46 5.58 5.62 -5.78
C ARG A 46 6.48 6.50 -4.94
N CYS A 47 7.67 6.76 -5.45
CA CYS A 47 8.57 7.77 -4.91
C CYS A 47 9.48 8.22 -6.05
N GLU A 48 9.39 9.50 -6.38
CA GLU A 48 10.22 10.12 -7.40
C GLU A 48 11.07 11.20 -6.74
N ALA A 49 12.30 11.37 -7.24
CA ALA A 49 13.22 12.38 -6.75
C ALA A 49 14.00 13.00 -7.90
N GLU A 50 14.23 14.31 -7.79
CA GLU A 50 14.98 15.11 -8.75
C GLU A 50 16.38 15.40 -8.23
N GLY A 51 17.36 15.40 -9.15
CA GLY A 51 18.75 15.72 -8.86
C GLY A 51 19.72 15.00 -9.79
N GLU A 52 20.97 15.46 -9.82
CA GLU A 52 22.02 14.81 -10.60
C GLU A 52 22.43 13.48 -9.96
N GLY A 53 22.29 12.37 -10.68
CA GLY A 53 22.78 11.05 -10.25
C GLY A 53 22.10 10.53 -8.98
N VAL A 54 20.78 10.70 -8.88
CA VAL A 54 19.99 10.29 -7.72
C VAL A 54 19.79 8.78 -7.73
N GLU A 55 20.03 8.16 -6.57
CA GLU A 55 19.68 6.78 -6.28
C GLU A 55 18.60 6.74 -5.20
N ILE A 56 17.57 5.93 -5.40
CA ILE A 56 16.46 5.76 -4.45
C ILE A 56 16.58 4.40 -3.76
N THR A 57 16.48 4.42 -2.44
CA THR A 57 16.42 3.22 -1.60
C THR A 57 15.14 3.23 -0.75
N TRP A 58 14.47 2.09 -0.67
CA TRP A 58 13.27 1.93 0.15
C TRP A 58 13.57 1.32 1.50
N TYR A 59 12.81 1.78 2.49
CA TYR A 59 12.81 1.25 3.84
C TYR A 59 11.39 0.88 4.25
N LYS A 60 11.29 -0.17 5.06
CA LYS A 60 10.07 -0.64 5.69
C LYS A 60 10.34 -0.83 7.16
N ASP A 61 9.56 -0.18 8.03
CA ASP A 61 9.67 -0.30 9.48
C ASP A 61 11.13 -0.08 9.96
N SER A 62 11.78 0.93 9.37
CA SER A 62 13.20 1.30 9.58
C SER A 62 14.27 0.35 9.02
N GLU A 63 13.88 -0.76 8.38
CA GLU A 63 14.81 -1.70 7.75
C GLU A 63 14.86 -1.53 6.23
N PRO A 64 16.03 -1.67 5.58
CA PRO A 64 16.14 -1.54 4.13
C PRO A 64 15.40 -2.68 3.42
N VAL A 65 14.61 -2.32 2.41
CA VAL A 65 13.86 -3.27 1.59
C VAL A 65 14.80 -3.96 0.61
N LYS A 66 14.89 -5.28 0.71
CA LYS A 66 15.64 -6.11 -0.25
C LYS A 66 14.86 -6.21 -1.56
N VAL A 67 15.43 -5.66 -2.65
CA VAL A 67 14.86 -5.68 -4.01
C VAL A 67 15.68 -6.59 -4.94
N GLY A 68 15.05 -7.10 -6.01
CA GLY A 68 15.74 -7.76 -7.12
C GLY A 68 15.81 -9.30 -7.11
N ASN A 69 15.56 -9.96 -5.97
CA ASN A 69 15.63 -11.44 -5.84
C ASN A 69 14.30 -12.08 -5.38
N GLY A 70 13.15 -11.47 -5.69
CA GLY A 70 11.86 -11.98 -5.21
C GLY A 70 10.67 -11.21 -5.78
N HIS A 71 9.63 -11.03 -4.97
CA HIS A 71 8.42 -10.32 -5.37
C HIS A 71 8.54 -8.78 -5.29
N ARG A 72 9.69 -8.24 -4.87
CA ARG A 72 9.94 -6.80 -4.74
C ARG A 72 10.95 -6.33 -5.79
N LEU A 73 10.58 -5.34 -6.57
CA LEU A 73 11.38 -4.76 -7.65
C LEU A 73 11.47 -3.25 -7.49
N LEU A 74 12.66 -2.69 -7.70
CA LEU A 74 12.84 -1.25 -7.84
C LEU A 74 12.68 -0.88 -9.31
N LEU A 75 11.78 0.04 -9.60
CA LEU A 75 11.53 0.54 -10.94
C LEU A 75 12.48 1.70 -11.31
N PRO A 76 12.67 2.01 -12.60
CA PRO A 76 13.60 3.05 -13.04
C PRO A 76 13.26 4.47 -12.54
N ASP A 77 11.99 4.74 -12.24
CA ASP A 77 11.49 5.99 -11.66
C ASP A 77 11.75 6.09 -10.14
N GLY A 78 12.21 5.01 -9.50
CA GLY A 78 12.39 4.94 -8.06
C GLY A 78 11.24 4.26 -7.31
N SER A 79 10.14 3.92 -8.01
CA SER A 79 8.98 3.27 -7.40
C SER A 79 9.30 1.84 -6.95
N LEU A 80 8.71 1.41 -5.83
CA LEU A 80 8.76 0.03 -5.35
C LEU A 80 7.57 -0.76 -5.86
N LEU A 81 7.82 -1.67 -6.79
CA LEU A 81 6.83 -2.63 -7.29
C LEU A 81 6.85 -3.91 -6.45
N LEU A 82 5.70 -4.25 -5.90
CA LEU A 82 5.42 -5.55 -5.32
C LEU A 82 4.62 -6.36 -6.35
N LEU A 83 5.24 -7.39 -6.93
CA LEU A 83 4.58 -8.28 -7.90
C LEU A 83 3.42 -9.06 -7.28
N LYS A 84 3.54 -9.37 -6.00
CA LYS A 84 2.58 -10.17 -5.24
C LYS A 84 2.66 -9.77 -3.77
N VAL A 85 1.66 -9.04 -3.28
CA VAL A 85 1.62 -8.57 -1.89
C VAL A 85 1.45 -9.74 -0.93
N LYS A 86 2.38 -9.87 0.02
CA LYS A 86 2.38 -10.91 1.05
C LYS A 86 1.85 -10.38 2.38
N SER A 87 1.10 -11.21 3.07
CA SER A 87 0.56 -10.92 4.41
C SER A 87 0.88 -12.03 5.40
N GLY A 88 1.29 -11.64 6.61
CA GLY A 88 1.65 -12.55 7.69
C GLY A 88 3.06 -13.14 7.56
N GLY A 89 3.64 -13.46 8.72
CA GLY A 89 4.98 -14.05 8.81
C GLY A 89 6.14 -13.07 8.53
N PRO A 90 7.38 -13.58 8.48
CA PRO A 90 8.59 -12.75 8.37
C PRO A 90 8.74 -11.97 7.06
N ASP A 91 8.06 -12.39 6.00
CA ASP A 91 8.13 -11.77 4.66
C ASP A 91 6.86 -10.97 4.31
N SER A 92 6.09 -10.56 5.33
CA SER A 92 4.93 -9.71 5.12
C SER A 92 5.34 -8.35 4.54
N ASP A 93 4.54 -7.85 3.60
CA ASP A 93 4.71 -6.50 3.03
C ASP A 93 3.93 -5.43 3.81
N ALA A 94 3.07 -5.79 4.77
CA ALA A 94 2.37 -4.81 5.59
C ALA A 94 3.36 -4.04 6.48
N GLY A 95 3.31 -2.71 6.48
CA GLY A 95 4.20 -1.87 7.30
C GLY A 95 4.27 -0.42 6.84
N VAL A 96 5.11 0.36 7.52
CA VAL A 96 5.35 1.77 7.19
C VAL A 96 6.57 1.89 6.29
N TYR A 97 6.37 2.46 5.11
CA TYR A 97 7.37 2.64 4.08
C TYR A 97 7.78 4.10 3.94
N TYR A 98 9.03 4.30 3.55
CA TYR A 98 9.54 5.57 3.06
C TYR A 98 10.72 5.30 2.12
N CYS A 99 10.98 6.24 1.22
CA CYS A 99 12.17 6.21 0.39
C CYS A 99 13.20 7.23 0.87
N VAL A 100 14.46 6.94 0.59
CA VAL A 100 15.59 7.86 0.74
C VAL A 100 16.21 8.05 -0.63
N ALA A 101 16.23 9.29 -1.09
CA ALA A 101 16.92 9.69 -2.31
C ALA A 101 18.30 10.24 -1.95
N LYS A 102 19.34 9.78 -2.63
CA LYS A 102 20.73 10.14 -2.34
C LYS A 102 21.50 10.47 -3.61
N ASN A 103 22.35 11.48 -3.54
CA ASN A 103 23.37 11.78 -4.54
C ASN A 103 24.70 12.15 -3.87
N LYS A 104 25.68 12.61 -4.66
CA LYS A 104 27.02 13.02 -4.15
C LYS A 104 27.01 14.24 -3.23
N PHE A 105 25.90 14.99 -3.15
CA PHE A 105 25.76 16.23 -2.39
C PHE A 105 24.94 16.07 -1.12
N GLY A 106 24.16 15.00 -0.98
CA GLY A 106 23.40 14.72 0.23
C GLY A 106 22.33 13.65 0.03
N GLU A 107 21.45 13.55 1.02
CA GLU A 107 20.30 12.65 1.02
C GLU A 107 19.07 13.35 1.58
N VAL A 108 17.89 12.94 1.12
CA VAL A 108 16.59 13.40 1.59
C VAL A 108 15.65 12.22 1.77
N ARG A 109 14.84 12.25 2.83
CA ARG A 109 13.85 11.22 3.14
C ARG A 109 12.45 11.71 2.74
N SER A 110 11.65 10.83 2.15
CA SER A 110 10.23 11.12 1.88
C SER A 110 9.37 11.15 3.15
N GLN A 111 8.11 11.55 2.96
CA GLN A 111 7.04 11.22 3.88
C GLN A 111 6.83 9.70 3.98
N GLU A 112 6.16 9.29 5.05
CA GLU A 112 5.82 7.89 5.31
C GLU A 112 4.49 7.51 4.63
N ALA A 113 4.42 6.26 4.20
CA ALA A 113 3.22 5.64 3.66
C ALA A 113 2.97 4.28 4.30
N ASN A 114 1.73 4.03 4.71
CA ASN A 114 1.32 2.77 5.30
C ASN A 114 0.78 1.83 4.22
N LEU A 115 1.49 0.72 4.00
CA LEU A 115 0.98 -0.39 3.20
C LEU A 115 0.17 -1.32 4.11
N ARG A 116 -1.13 -1.36 3.86
CA ARG A 116 -2.05 -2.28 4.55
C ARG A 116 -2.50 -3.35 3.57
N VAL A 117 -2.59 -4.59 4.07
CA VAL A 117 -3.04 -5.71 3.24
C VAL A 117 -4.50 -6.03 3.58
N ALA A 118 -5.38 -5.92 2.59
CA ALA A 118 -6.76 -6.31 2.72
C ALA A 118 -6.86 -7.84 2.85
N MET A 119 -7.76 -8.28 3.73
CA MET A 119 -8.00 -9.69 3.96
C MET A 119 -9.48 -9.96 4.17
N LEU A 120 -9.93 -11.12 3.72
CA LEU A 120 -11.24 -11.67 4.04
C LEU A 120 -11.01 -13.13 4.42
N ARG A 121 -11.46 -13.54 5.61
CA ARG A 121 -11.43 -14.95 6.00
C ARG A 121 -12.45 -15.73 5.17
N GLU A 122 -12.22 -17.03 5.01
CA GLU A 122 -13.14 -17.90 4.25
C GLU A 122 -14.37 -18.28 5.09
N GLU A 123 -14.18 -18.45 6.40
CA GLU A 123 -15.22 -18.95 7.30
C GLU A 123 -16.22 -17.86 7.68
N PHE A 124 -17.48 -18.07 7.28
CA PHE A 124 -18.60 -17.31 7.83
C PHE A 124 -18.71 -17.55 9.33
N ARG A 125 -18.96 -16.46 10.07
CA ARG A 125 -19.22 -16.57 11.50
C ARG A 125 -20.64 -17.10 11.76
N ILE A 126 -21.61 -16.67 10.96
CA ILE A 126 -22.97 -17.23 10.89
C ILE A 126 -23.37 -17.30 9.43
N ASN A 127 -23.63 -18.52 8.96
CA ASN A 127 -24.14 -18.74 7.61
C ASN A 127 -25.66 -18.52 7.56
N PRO A 128 -26.18 -17.95 6.46
CA PRO A 128 -27.62 -17.96 6.22
C PRO A 128 -28.11 -19.41 6.12
N HIS A 129 -29.18 -19.71 6.84
CA HIS A 129 -29.77 -21.05 6.89
C HIS A 129 -31.25 -21.01 6.53
N SER A 130 -31.79 -22.15 6.12
CA SER A 130 -33.21 -22.28 5.81
C SER A 130 -34.06 -22.04 7.05
N VAL A 131 -35.03 -21.14 6.91
CA VAL A 131 -36.04 -20.84 7.93
C VAL A 131 -37.42 -21.23 7.41
N GLN A 132 -38.26 -21.76 8.31
CA GLN A 132 -39.67 -21.98 8.02
C GLN A 132 -40.48 -20.82 8.58
N ALA A 133 -41.34 -20.24 7.76
CA ALA A 133 -42.20 -19.12 8.16
C ALA A 133 -43.62 -19.36 7.65
N LEU A 134 -44.61 -18.87 8.42
CA LEU A 134 -45.99 -18.82 7.95
C LEU A 134 -46.13 -17.70 6.90
N ILE A 135 -47.02 -17.91 5.94
CA ILE A 135 -47.35 -16.92 4.92
C ILE A 135 -47.85 -15.64 5.60
N GLY A 136 -47.43 -14.49 5.06
CA GLY A 136 -47.78 -13.17 5.58
C GLY A 136 -46.94 -12.75 6.79
N ASN A 137 -46.17 -13.65 7.40
CA ASN A 137 -45.33 -13.27 8.53
C ASN A 137 -44.05 -12.56 8.08
N ARG A 138 -43.48 -11.81 9.02
CA ARG A 138 -42.12 -11.28 8.98
C ARG A 138 -41.14 -12.36 9.42
N VAL A 139 -40.03 -12.52 8.70
CA VAL A 139 -38.93 -13.41 9.08
C VAL A 139 -37.59 -12.69 8.96
N THR A 140 -36.63 -13.07 9.79
CA THR A 140 -35.25 -12.59 9.72
C THR A 140 -34.33 -13.75 9.35
N LEU A 141 -33.48 -13.53 8.36
CA LEU A 141 -32.41 -14.43 7.96
C LEU A 141 -31.12 -13.90 8.57
N ASP A 142 -30.53 -14.69 9.45
CA ASP A 142 -29.30 -14.32 10.12
C ASP A 142 -28.09 -14.51 9.19
N CYS A 143 -27.19 -13.52 9.20
CA CYS A 143 -25.91 -13.61 8.52
C CYS A 143 -24.89 -12.79 9.30
N LEU A 144 -23.77 -13.42 9.63
CA LEU A 144 -22.62 -12.73 10.18
C LEU A 144 -21.42 -13.04 9.27
N PRO A 145 -20.96 -12.06 8.47
CA PRO A 145 -19.96 -12.31 7.42
C PRO A 145 -18.64 -12.76 8.04
N PRO A 146 -17.74 -13.36 7.24
CA PRO A 146 -16.38 -13.63 7.69
C PRO A 146 -15.70 -12.38 8.25
N LYS A 147 -14.70 -12.55 9.11
CA LYS A 147 -13.89 -11.40 9.53
C LYS A 147 -13.07 -10.91 8.34
N GLY A 148 -13.05 -9.60 8.12
CA GLY A 148 -12.26 -8.98 7.08
C GLY A 148 -11.64 -7.67 7.53
N PHE A 149 -10.64 -7.24 6.81
CA PHE A 149 -10.13 -5.87 6.87
C PHE A 149 -10.02 -5.32 5.44
N PRO A 150 -10.68 -4.19 5.12
CA PRO A 150 -11.70 -3.48 5.90
C PRO A 150 -12.89 -4.38 6.27
N GLU A 151 -13.74 -3.91 7.18
CA GLU A 151 -14.95 -4.66 7.54
C GLU A 151 -15.78 -4.95 6.27
N PRO A 152 -16.22 -6.20 6.06
CA PRO A 152 -16.90 -6.59 4.84
C PRO A 152 -18.31 -6.01 4.79
N VAL A 153 -18.76 -5.73 3.57
CA VAL A 153 -20.12 -5.28 3.29
C VAL A 153 -20.97 -6.50 2.94
N VAL A 154 -22.15 -6.62 3.56
CA VAL A 154 -23.09 -7.72 3.32
C VAL A 154 -24.12 -7.30 2.28
N SER A 155 -24.37 -8.18 1.31
CA SER A 155 -25.52 -8.10 0.40
C SER A 155 -26.21 -9.45 0.31
N TRP A 156 -27.47 -9.44 -0.10
CA TRP A 156 -28.29 -10.64 -0.19
C TRP A 156 -28.77 -10.87 -1.61
N ARG A 157 -28.79 -12.15 -2.00
CA ARG A 157 -29.32 -12.61 -3.28
C ARG A 157 -30.44 -13.59 -3.04
N LYS A 158 -31.42 -13.59 -3.94
CA LYS A 158 -32.45 -14.59 -4.03
C LYS A 158 -32.48 -15.11 -5.46
N ASP A 159 -32.34 -16.42 -5.64
CA ASP A 159 -32.32 -17.06 -6.95
C ASP A 159 -31.28 -16.40 -7.88
N GLU A 160 -30.06 -16.22 -7.37
CA GLU A 160 -28.92 -15.51 -8.01
C GLU A 160 -29.11 -14.01 -8.28
N ARG A 161 -30.31 -13.45 -8.03
CA ARG A 161 -30.60 -12.05 -8.23
C ARG A 161 -30.35 -11.25 -6.96
N GLU A 162 -29.58 -10.17 -7.08
CA GLU A 162 -29.37 -9.22 -5.99
C GLU A 162 -30.69 -8.58 -5.56
N LEU A 163 -30.94 -8.59 -4.26
CA LEU A 163 -32.11 -7.98 -3.67
C LEU A 163 -31.88 -6.48 -3.52
N ASN A 164 -32.82 -5.67 -4.02
CA ASN A 164 -32.85 -4.27 -3.66
C ASN A 164 -33.35 -4.15 -2.21
N THR A 165 -32.43 -3.84 -1.30
CA THR A 165 -32.72 -3.62 0.13
C THR A 165 -32.79 -2.14 0.51
N GLN A 166 -32.55 -1.24 -0.45
CA GLN A 166 -32.66 0.21 -0.27
C GLN A 166 -34.09 0.64 -0.62
N ASN A 167 -34.81 1.18 0.37
CA ASN A 167 -36.20 1.64 0.21
C ASN A 167 -37.16 0.57 -0.34
N ASN A 168 -37.06 -0.65 0.17
CA ASN A 168 -37.90 -1.78 -0.26
C ASN A 168 -38.81 -2.24 0.89
N GLU A 169 -40.12 -2.35 0.63
CA GLU A 169 -41.12 -2.78 1.62
C GLU A 169 -41.07 -4.28 1.93
N LYS A 170 -40.46 -5.08 1.04
CA LYS A 170 -40.34 -6.54 1.15
C LYS A 170 -39.04 -6.96 1.82
N TYR A 171 -37.93 -6.31 1.50
CA TYR A 171 -36.58 -6.72 1.89
C TYR A 171 -35.85 -5.57 2.58
N GLN A 172 -35.44 -5.76 3.83
CA GLN A 172 -34.67 -4.78 4.58
C GLN A 172 -33.37 -5.38 5.07
N LEU A 173 -32.24 -4.75 4.72
CA LEU A 173 -30.93 -5.09 5.25
C LEU A 173 -30.72 -4.34 6.58
N LEU A 174 -30.40 -5.07 7.64
CA LEU A 174 -30.03 -4.49 8.92
C LEU A 174 -28.53 -4.21 8.98
N ASP A 175 -28.11 -3.28 9.84
CA ASP A 175 -26.68 -2.98 10.07
C ASP A 175 -25.87 -4.19 10.54
N SER A 176 -26.54 -5.19 11.12
CA SER A 176 -25.92 -6.47 11.51
C SER A 176 -25.53 -7.36 10.32
N GLY A 177 -26.04 -7.07 9.12
CA GLY A 177 -25.96 -7.94 7.94
C GLY A 177 -27.16 -8.88 7.78
N ASN A 178 -28.06 -8.93 8.75
CA ASN A 178 -29.28 -9.75 8.67
C ASN A 178 -30.26 -9.20 7.63
N LEU A 179 -30.98 -10.10 6.96
CA LEU A 179 -32.05 -9.74 6.03
C LEU A 179 -33.40 -9.96 6.69
N VAL A 180 -34.20 -8.90 6.77
CA VAL A 180 -35.62 -9.00 7.10
C VAL A 180 -36.41 -9.17 5.82
N VAL A 181 -37.31 -10.16 5.81
CA VAL A 181 -38.28 -10.38 4.74
C VAL A 181 -39.67 -10.17 5.31
N GLU A 182 -40.39 -9.20 4.76
CA GLU A 182 -41.76 -8.89 5.14
C GLU A 182 -42.78 -9.69 4.30
N ASN A 183 -43.95 -9.95 4.89
CA ASN A 183 -45.09 -10.57 4.23
C ASN A 183 -44.72 -11.82 3.41
N VAL A 184 -44.07 -12.82 4.01
CA VAL A 184 -43.58 -14.02 3.28
C VAL A 184 -44.69 -14.61 2.38
N CYS A 185 -44.38 -14.87 1.11
CA CYS A 185 -45.33 -15.43 0.14
C CYS A 185 -44.84 -16.77 -0.39
N PHE A 186 -45.74 -17.59 -0.94
CA PHE A 186 -45.34 -18.70 -1.80
C PHE A 186 -44.66 -18.19 -3.08
N PHE A 187 -43.78 -19.03 -3.62
CA PHE A 187 -43.11 -18.83 -4.89
C PHE A 187 -44.04 -19.17 -6.06
#